data_AF-A0A530M5C1-F1
#
_entry.id   AF-A0A530M5C1-F1
#
_cell.length_a   1.000
_cell.length_b   1.000
_cell.length_c   1.000
_cell.angle_alpha   90.00
_cell.angle_beta   90.00
_cell.angle_gamma   90.00
#
_symmetry.space_group_name_H-M   'P 1'
#
loop_
_entity.id
_entity.type
_entity.pdbx_description
1 polymer ?
#
loop_
_entity_poly.entity_id
_entity_poly.type
_entity_poly.pdbx_seq_one_letter_code
_entity_poly.pdbx_strand_id
1 'polypeptide(L)' 'MQIGVFAKTFPGSEPAGVLAAVRDAGFAVTQFTLACAGLPSTPDAVPDDAVRAIAAASDASGVALVALSGT' A
#
# COMPACT_ATOMS: atom_id res chain seq x y z
N MET A 1 7.66 -6.36 18.54
CA MET A 1 6.53 -6.93 17.79
C MET A 1 5.65 -5.78 17.34
N GLN A 2 5.32 -5.67 16.06
CA GLN A 2 4.54 -4.56 15.51
C GLN A 2 3.27 -5.09 14.86
N ILE A 3 2.13 -4.46 15.14
CA ILE A 3 0.83 -4.83 14.59
C ILE A 3 0.59 -4.05 13.30
N GLY A 4 0.19 -4.76 12.24
CA GLY A 4 -0.18 -4.20 10.95
C GLY A 4 -1.49 -4.76 10.44
N VAL A 5 -1.95 -4.23 9.32
CA VAL A 5 -3.19 -4.62 8.63
C VAL A 5 -2.89 -4.96 7.18
N PHE A 6 -3.78 -5.69 6.51
CA PHE A 6 -3.70 -5.87 5.05
C PHE A 6 -4.36 -4.67 4.37
N ALA A 7 -3.64 -3.94 3.52
CA ALA A 7 -4.12 -2.71 2.90
C ALA A 7 -5.44 -2.87 2.12
N LYS A 8 -5.69 -4.06 1.55
CA LYS A 8 -6.92 -4.39 0.81
C LYS A 8 -8.18 -4.42 1.69
N THR A 9 -8.06 -4.36 3.01
CA THR A 9 -9.19 -4.15 3.91
C THR A 9 -9.87 -2.80 3.67
N PHE A 10 -9.12 -1.80 3.18
CA PHE A 10 -9.64 -0.48 2.84
C PHE A 10 -10.00 -0.42 1.35
N PRO A 11 -11.12 0.25 0.98
CA PRO A 11 -11.50 0.41 -0.41
C PRO A 11 -10.52 1.36 -1.13
N GLY A 12 -10.32 1.13 -2.42
CA GLY A 12 -9.55 2.02 -3.28
C GLY A 12 -8.40 1.33 -4.01
N SER A 13 -7.91 2.03 -5.03
CA SER A 13 -6.82 1.60 -5.90
C SER A 13 -5.73 2.68 -6.04
N GLU A 14 -5.81 3.74 -5.25
CA GLU A 14 -4.84 4.83 -5.23
C GLU A 14 -3.99 4.73 -3.96
N PRO A 15 -2.64 4.62 -4.05
CA PRO A 15 -1.78 4.36 -2.90
C PRO A 15 -1.94 5.40 -1.79
N ALA A 16 -2.06 6.68 -2.15
CA ALA A 16 -2.22 7.78 -1.19
C ALA A 16 -3.50 7.64 -0.37
N GLY A 17 -4.62 7.30 -1.03
CA GLY A 17 -5.91 7.13 -0.36
C GLY A 17 -5.92 5.90 0.55
N VAL A 18 -5.39 4.78 0.07
CA VAL A 18 -5.34 3.53 0.84
C VAL A 18 -4.44 3.69 2.07
N LEU A 19 -3.24 4.26 1.92
CA LEU A 19 -2.31 4.42 3.05
C LEU A 19 -2.77 5.50 4.03
N ALA A 20 -3.49 6.53 3.58
CA ALA A 20 -4.18 7.45 4.47
C ALA A 20 -5.22 6.71 5.33
N ALA A 21 -6.03 5.83 4.74
CA ALA A 21 -7.01 5.04 5.48
C ALA A 21 -6.35 4.09 6.50
N VAL A 22 -5.22 3.47 6.15
CA VAL A 22 -4.43 2.65 7.08
C VAL A 22 -3.94 3.47 8.29
N ARG A 23 -3.39 4.66 8.04
CA ARG A 23 -2.95 5.59 9.08
C ARG A 23 -4.12 6.02 9.96
N ASP A 24 -5.25 6.41 9.35
CA ASP A 24 -6.42 6.90 10.06
C ASP A 24 -7.07 5.81 10.92
N ALA A 25 -6.86 4.53 10.56
CA ALA A 25 -7.22 3.37 11.39
C ALA A 25 -6.21 3.07 12.52
N GLY A 26 -5.12 3.84 12.63
CA GLY A 26 -4.13 3.75 13.72
C GLY A 26 -2.98 2.78 13.49
N PHE A 27 -2.79 2.26 12.27
CA PHE A 27 -1.69 1.35 11.96
C PHE A 27 -0.47 2.10 11.40
N ALA A 28 0.71 1.78 11.93
CA ALA A 28 1.98 2.32 11.45
C ALA A 28 2.62 1.48 10.32
N VAL A 29 2.15 0.25 10.11
CA VAL A 29 2.64 -0.66 9.05
C VAL A 29 1.51 -1.41 8.39
N THR A 30 1.74 -1.82 7.15
CA THR A 30 0.78 -2.58 6.36
C THR A 30 1.44 -3.65 5.51
N GLN A 31 0.71 -4.73 5.24
CA GLN A 31 0.96 -5.58 4.09
C GLN A 31 0.26 -4.95 2.88
N PHE A 32 1.02 -4.64 1.83
CA PHE A 32 0.51 -3.99 0.64
C PHE A 32 0.17 -5.00 -0.47
N THR A 33 -0.63 -4.60 -1.45
CA THR A 33 -0.85 -5.34 -2.69
C THR A 33 -0.87 -4.33 -3.84
N LEU A 34 -0.38 -4.74 -5.01
CA LEU A 34 -0.34 -3.86 -6.18
C LEU A 34 -1.74 -3.44 -6.66
N ALA A 35 -2.80 -4.17 -6.27
CA ALA A 35 -4.18 -3.74 -6.47
C ALA A 35 -4.53 -2.41 -5.76
N CYS A 36 -3.89 -2.10 -4.63
CA CYS A 36 -4.03 -0.81 -3.95
C CYS A 36 -3.33 0.34 -4.70
N ALA A 37 -2.60 0.02 -5.78
CA ALA A 37 -2.01 0.95 -6.73
C ALA A 37 -2.64 0.84 -8.13
N GLY A 38 -3.82 0.19 -8.25
CA GLY A 38 -4.54 0.06 -9.53
C GLY A 38 -3.94 -0.95 -10.50
N LEU A 39 -2.95 -1.72 -10.07
CA LEU A 39 -2.31 -2.76 -10.87
C LEU A 39 -2.96 -4.14 -10.61
N PRO A 40 -2.79 -5.11 -11.51
CA PRO A 40 -3.04 -6.52 -11.19
C PRO A 40 -2.27 -6.96 -9.92
N SER A 41 -2.77 -7.97 -9.20
CA SER A 41 -2.04 -8.54 -8.03
C SER A 41 -0.64 -9.05 -8.41
N THR A 42 -0.51 -9.63 -9.60
CA THR A 42 0.71 -10.24 -10.12
C THR A 42 0.96 -9.75 -11.56
N PRO A 43 1.37 -8.49 -11.75
CA PRO A 43 1.73 -8.00 -13.07
C PRO A 43 3.12 -8.54 -13.47
N ASP A 44 3.35 -8.71 -14.76
CA ASP A 44 4.66 -9.15 -15.28
C ASP A 44 5.76 -8.10 -15.02
N ALA A 45 5.37 -6.83 -14.93
CA ALA A 45 6.25 -5.71 -14.60
C ALA A 45 5.50 -4.66 -13.78
N VAL A 46 6.23 -4.01 -12.86
CA VAL A 46 5.72 -2.85 -12.11
C VAL A 46 6.32 -1.59 -12.73
N PRO A 47 5.50 -0.66 -13.25
CA PRO A 47 6.00 0.60 -13.80
C PRO A 47 6.72 1.46 -12.76
N ASP A 48 7.81 2.14 -13.15
CA ASP A 48 8.60 2.97 -12.23
C ASP A 48 7.79 4.13 -11.61
N ASP A 49 6.81 4.66 -12.34
CA ASP A 49 5.89 5.68 -11.84
C ASP A 49 4.98 5.14 -10.75
N ALA A 50 4.51 3.89 -10.86
CA ALA A 50 3.77 3.23 -9.80
C ALA A 50 4.65 3.04 -8.55
N VAL A 51 5.91 2.62 -8.72
CA VAL A 51 6.87 2.51 -7.59
C VAL A 51 7.07 3.86 -6.91
N ARG A 52 7.28 4.94 -7.69
CA ARG A 52 7.42 6.30 -7.15
C ARG A 52 6.16 6.77 -6.43
N ALA A 53 4.97 6.49 -6.97
CA ALA A 53 3.70 6.85 -6.34
C ALA A 53 3.49 6.10 -5.01
N ILE A 54 3.81 4.81 -4.96
CA ILE A 54 3.73 3.99 -3.74
C ILE A 54 4.71 4.53 -2.68
N ALA A 55 5.96 4.80 -3.06
CA ALA A 55 6.97 5.34 -2.15
C ALA A 55 6.55 6.70 -1.59
N ALA A 56 6.12 7.64 -2.45
CA ALA A 56 5.65 8.96 -2.02
C ALA A 56 4.43 8.86 -1.08
N ALA A 57 3.52 7.92 -1.33
CA ALA A 57 2.37 7.70 -0.47
C ALA A 57 2.76 7.09 0.90
N SER A 58 3.75 6.19 0.93
CA SER A 58 4.32 5.66 2.18
C SER A 58 4.92 6.78 3.01
N ASP A 59 5.77 7.61 2.41
CA ASP A 59 6.43 8.72 3.08
C ASP A 59 5.42 9.75 3.61
N ALA A 60 4.43 10.14 2.79
CA ALA A 60 3.42 11.12 3.17
C ALA A 60 2.44 10.62 4.23
N SER A 61 2.15 9.32 4.27
CA SER A 61 1.26 8.73 5.29
C SER A 61 1.99 8.37 6.59
N GLY A 62 3.31 8.19 6.55
CA GLY A 62 4.09 7.64 7.65
C GLY A 62 3.84 6.15 7.89
N VAL A 63 3.16 5.46 6.95
CA VAL A 63 2.87 4.03 7.03
C VAL A 63 3.92 3.26 6.25
N ALA A 64 4.63 2.35 6.92
CA ALA A 64 5.65 1.52 6.28
C ALA A 64 5.04 0.26 5.65
N LEU A 65 5.46 -0.04 4.41
CA LEU A 65 5.09 -1.25 3.68
C LEU A 65 6.08 -2.36 4.06
N VAL A 66 5.69 -3.24 4.98
CA VAL A 66 6.58 -4.27 5.54
C VAL A 66 6.40 -5.65 4.92
N ALA A 67 5.40 -5.79 4.05
CA ALA A 67 5.16 -6.99 3.27
C ALA A 67 4.41 -6.64 1.97
N LEU A 68 4.59 -7.44 0.93
CA LEU A 68 3.88 -7.33 -0.34
C LEU A 68 3.15 -8.66 -0.62
N SER A 69 1.84 -8.59 -0.89
CA SER A 69 1.05 -9.71 -1.38
C SER A 69 1.03 -9.69 -2.91
N GLY A 70 1.54 -10.78 -3.50
CA GLY A 70 1.52 -11.06 -4.94
C GLY A 70 0.67 -12.29 -5.25
N THR A 71 -0.52 -12.38 -4.68
CA THR A 71 -1.52 -13.43 -4.98
C THR A 71 -2.83 -12.80 -5.45
#